data_AF-A0A508T4K6-F1
#
_entry.id   AF-A0A508T4K6-F1
#
_cell.length_a   1.000
_cell.length_b   1.000
_cell.length_c   1.000
_cell.angle_alpha   90.00
_cell.angle_beta   90.00
_cell.angle_gamma   90.00
#
_symmetry.space_group_name_H-M   'P 1'
#
loop_
_entity.id
_entity.type
_entity.pdbx_description
1 polymer ?
#
loop_
_entity_poly.entity_id
_entity_poly.type
_entity_poly.pdbx_seq_one_letter_code
_entity_poly.pdbx_strand_id
1 'polypeptide(L)'
;MLCFFADHGEFRFDALSGLFDETIPVFAQRELPVAFIHVDCDIYSSTRSLFTGLKSQIRPGCVIVFDEYFNYVGFEKHERFSFRRIHP
;
A
#
# COMPACT_ATOMS: atom_id res chain seq x y z
N MET A 1 2.97 9.03 7.43
CA MET A 1 3.15 7.95 6.44
C MET A 1 1.94 7.92 5.54
N LEU A 2 2.09 8.27 4.27
CA LEU A 2 0.99 8.71 3.40
C LEU A 2 0.90 7.78 2.19
N CYS A 3 -0.20 7.02 2.08
CA CYS A 3 -0.52 6.29 0.85
C CYS A 3 -1.39 7.17 -0.04
N PHE A 4 -0.86 7.54 -1.19
CA PHE A 4 -1.63 8.19 -2.24
C PHE A 4 -2.29 7.13 -3.11
N PHE A 5 -3.57 7.35 -3.39
CA PHE A 5 -4.34 6.56 -4.35
C PHE A 5 -4.87 7.52 -5.41
N ALA A 6 -4.68 7.19 -6.69
CA ALA A 6 -5.22 7.97 -7.80
C ALA A 6 -6.28 7.15 -8.54
N ASP A 7 -7.44 7.77 -8.84
CA ASP A 7 -8.45 7.24 -9.74
C ASP A 7 -8.47 8.01 -11.08
N HIS A 8 -9.01 7.38 -12.13
CA HIS A 8 -9.18 8.02 -13.43
C HIS A 8 -10.52 8.78 -13.47
N GLY A 9 -10.55 10.05 -13.08
CA GLY A 9 -11.73 10.89 -13.34
C GLY A 9 -11.81 12.23 -12.62
N GLU A 10 -11.38 12.32 -11.36
CA GLU A 10 -11.42 13.58 -10.59
C GLU A 10 -10.23 13.62 -9.62
N PHE A 11 -9.55 14.76 -9.48
CA PHE A 11 -8.47 14.90 -8.49
C PHE A 11 -9.07 15.02 -7.09
N ARG A 12 -9.19 13.89 -6.37
CA ARG A 12 -9.52 13.84 -4.95
C ARG A 12 -8.28 13.52 -4.13
N PHE A 13 -8.09 14.27 -3.05
CA PHE A 13 -7.05 14.00 -2.05
C PHE A 13 -7.71 13.73 -0.70
N ASP A 14 -7.49 12.53 -0.17
CA ASP A 14 -7.98 12.11 1.14
C ASP A 14 -6.80 11.74 2.04
N ALA A 15 -6.71 12.40 3.19
CA ALA A 15 -5.74 12.06 4.22
C ALA A 15 -6.43 11.30 5.36
N LEU A 16 -5.98 10.09 5.64
CA LEU A 16 -6.46 9.28 6.76
C LEU A 16 -5.40 9.30 7.87
N SER A 17 -5.77 9.83 9.04
CA SER A 17 -4.90 9.87 10.22
C SER A 17 -5.23 8.68 11.13
N GLY A 18 -4.26 7.80 11.34
CA GLY A 18 -4.41 6.61 12.20
C GLY A 18 -3.41 5.52 11.83
N LEU A 19 -3.54 4.36 12.47
CA LEU A 19 -2.73 3.19 12.11
C LEU A 19 -3.24 2.57 10.79
N PHE A 20 -2.37 1.84 10.08
CA PHE A 20 -2.74 1.17 8.82
C PHE A 20 -3.90 0.17 9.01
N ASP A 21 -3.88 -0.59 10.09
CA ASP A 21 -4.94 -1.56 10.41
C ASP A 21 -6.31 -0.91 10.64
N GLU A 22 -6.34 0.38 10.99
CA GLU A 22 -7.57 1.13 11.24
C GLU A 22 -8.04 1.86 9.98
N THR A 23 -7.09 2.42 9.22
CA THR A 23 -7.37 3.34 8.11
C THR A 23 -7.55 2.63 6.78
N ILE A 24 -6.80 1.56 6.50
CA ILE A 24 -6.89 0.82 5.23
C ILE A 24 -8.27 0.19 5.05
N PRO A 25 -8.91 -0.46 6.04
CA PRO A 25 -10.25 -1.01 5.88
C PRO A 25 -11.29 0.06 5.54
N VAL A 26 -11.15 1.28 6.09
CA VAL A 26 -12.04 2.41 5.78
C VAL A 26 -11.87 2.87 4.33
N PHE A 27 -10.63 2.99 3.86
CA PHE A 27 -10.35 3.30 2.46
C PHE A 27 -10.91 2.22 1.51
N ALA A 28 -10.77 0.95 1.89
CA ALA A 28 -11.17 -0.18 1.06
C ALA A 28 -12.67 -0.26 0.80
N GLN A 29 -13.51 0.33 1.66
CA GLN A 29 -14.97 0.41 1.47
C GLN A 29 -15.39 1.15 0.19
N ARG A 30 -14.48 1.92 -0.42
CA ARG A 30 -14.75 2.61 -1.69
C ARG A 30 -14.86 1.63 -2.86
N GLU A 31 -14.28 0.45 -2.73
CA GLU A 31 -14.26 -0.60 -3.77
C GLU A 31 -13.72 -0.12 -5.14
N LEU A 32 -12.96 0.98 -5.14
CA LEU A 32 -12.36 1.55 -6.35
C LEU A 32 -11.01 0.89 -6.65
N PRO A 33 -10.67 0.65 -7.93
CA PRO A 33 -9.32 0.22 -8.31
C PRO A 33 -8.27 1.24 -7.87
N VAL A 34 -7.15 0.73 -7.38
CA VAL A 34 -5.99 1.56 -7.02
C VAL A 34 -5.03 1.58 -8.21
N ALA A 35 -4.74 2.76 -8.76
CA ALA A 35 -3.79 2.91 -9.87
C ALA A 35 -2.34 3.09 -9.41
N PHE A 36 -2.13 3.62 -8.21
CA PHE A 36 -0.81 3.93 -7.67
C PHE A 36 -0.78 3.70 -6.16
N ILE A 37 0.33 3.16 -5.64
CA ILE A 37 0.61 3.03 -4.22
C ILE A 37 2.05 3.45 -3.98
N HIS A 38 2.25 4.45 -3.11
CA HIS A 38 3.55 4.74 -2.52
C HIS A 38 3.62 4.08 -1.14
N VAL A 39 4.54 3.14 -0.99
CA VAL A 39 4.83 2.43 0.25
C VAL A 39 6.12 3.01 0.79
N ASP A 40 5.98 3.87 1.79
CA ASP A 40 7.08 4.45 2.53
C ASP A 40 6.83 3.99 3.96
N CYS A 41 6.98 2.69 4.25
CA CYS A 41 6.68 2.19 5.60
C CYS A 41 7.79 1.29 6.16
N ASP A 42 8.47 1.80 7.18
CA ASP A 42 9.66 1.19 7.78
C ASP A 42 9.44 -0.25 8.28
N ILE A 43 8.21 -0.62 8.64
CA ILE A 43 7.90 -1.90 9.32
C ILE A 43 6.96 -2.81 8.53
N TYR A 44 7.29 -4.11 8.55
CA TYR A 44 6.54 -5.17 7.87
C TYR A 44 5.04 -5.18 8.18
N SER A 45 4.65 -4.93 9.44
CA SER A 45 3.24 -4.97 9.84
C SER A 45 2.41 -3.97 9.04
N SER A 46 2.88 -2.72 8.92
CA SER A 46 2.24 -1.68 8.11
C SER A 46 2.10 -2.10 6.65
N THR A 47 3.19 -2.60 6.05
CA THR A 47 3.18 -3.06 4.66
C THR A 47 2.18 -4.20 4.43
N ARG A 48 2.14 -5.16 5.37
CA ARG A 48 1.24 -6.31 5.31
C ARG A 48 -0.21 -5.88 5.39
N SER A 49 -0.54 -4.97 6.31
CA SER A 49 -1.90 -4.45 6.50
C SER A 49 -2.41 -3.75 5.25
N LEU A 50 -1.56 -2.93 4.62
CA LEU A 50 -1.84 -2.28 3.34
C LEU A 50 -2.19 -3.29 2.24
N PHE A 51 -1.31 -4.25 1.97
CA PHE A 51 -1.54 -5.19 0.87
C PHE A 51 -2.66 -6.18 1.14
N THR A 52 -2.88 -6.55 2.40
CA THR A 52 -4.00 -7.43 2.78
C THR A 52 -5.33 -6.71 2.61
N GLY A 53 -5.42 -5.45 3.06
CA GLY A 53 -6.66 -4.67 3.00
C GLY A 53 -7.03 -4.21 1.59
N LEU A 54 -6.05 -3.94 0.72
CA LEU A 54 -6.30 -3.46 -0.65
C LEU A 54 -6.24 -4.55 -1.72
N LYS A 55 -6.14 -5.82 -1.33
CA LYS A 55 -5.90 -6.94 -2.26
C LYS A 55 -6.87 -6.99 -3.45
N SER A 56 -8.15 -6.70 -3.24
CA SER A 56 -9.18 -6.72 -4.29
C SER A 56 -9.14 -5.49 -5.21
N GLN A 57 -8.49 -4.42 -4.77
CA GLN A 57 -8.42 -3.13 -5.47
C GLN A 57 -7.11 -2.97 -6.26
N ILE A 58 -6.06 -3.72 -5.91
CA ILE A 58 -4.83 -3.84 -6.71
C ILE A 58 -5.14 -4.67 -7.95
N ARG A 59 -5.18 -4.03 -9.11
CA ARG A 59 -5.48 -4.65 -10.41
C ARG A 59 -4.28 -4.51 -11.36
N PRO A 60 -4.22 -5.30 -12.47
CA PRO A 60 -3.20 -5.10 -13.50
C PRO A 60 -3.14 -3.64 -13.96
N GLY A 61 -1.94 -3.07 -13.98
CA GLY A 61 -1.71 -1.65 -14.24
C GLY A 61 -1.50 -0.79 -12.99
N CYS A 62 -1.73 -1.32 -11.79
CA CYS A 62 -1.35 -0.66 -10.54
C CYS A 62 0.18 -0.55 -10.42
N VAL A 63 0.68 0.67 -10.21
CA VAL A 63 2.10 0.93 -9.95
C VAL A 63 2.33 1.02 -8.45
N ILE A 64 3.21 0.16 -7.94
CA ILE A 64 3.58 0.14 -6.52
C ILE A 64 5.04 0.58 -6.41
N VAL A 65 5.27 1.69 -5.72
CA VAL A 65 6.60 2.25 -5.45
C VAL A 65 6.91 2.02 -3.97
N PHE A 66 8.13 1.60 -3.69
CA PHE A 66 8.65 1.34 -2.35
C PHE A 66 9.81 2.30 -2.10
N ASP A 67 9.73 3.12 -1.05
CA ASP A 67 10.77 4.11 -0.75
C ASP A 67 12.04 3.44 -0.20
N GLU A 68 11.88 2.37 0.58
CA GLU A 68 13.00 1.61 1.18
C GLU A 68 13.09 0.14 0.72
N TYR A 69 12.90 -0.11 -0.58
CA TYR A 69 12.90 -1.48 -1.13
C TYR A 69 14.27 -2.19 -1.08
N PHE A 70 15.38 -1.44 -1.02
CA PHE A 70 16.75 -1.96 -1.05
C PHE A 70 17.72 -1.01 -0.32
N ASN A 71 18.81 -1.59 0.21
CA ASN A 71 20.03 -0.90 0.67
C ASN A 71 20.19 -0.56 2.17
N TYR A 72 19.47 -1.22 3.08
CA TYR A 72 19.80 -1.24 4.52
C TYR A 72 19.75 -2.65 5.12
N VAL A 73 20.48 -2.91 6.21
CA VAL A 73 20.51 -4.25 6.85
C VAL A 73 19.11 -4.62 7.35
N GLY A 74 18.49 -5.62 6.73
CA GLY A 74 17.17 -6.14 7.13
C GLY A 74 16.02 -5.88 6.15
N PHE A 75 16.22 -5.09 5.08
CA PHE A 75 15.19 -4.76 4.09
C PHE A 75 14.46 -5.98 3.51
N GLU A 76 15.16 -7.12 3.38
CA GLU A 76 14.58 -8.37 2.90
C GLU A 76 13.47 -8.94 3.79
N LYS A 77 13.41 -8.56 5.07
CA LYS A 77 12.38 -9.02 6.02
C LYS A 77 11.13 -8.13 6.04
N HIS A 78 11.17 -6.99 5.35
CA HIS A 78 10.13 -5.97 5.41
C HIS A 78 9.32 -5.98 4.10
N GLU A 79 9.45 -4.94 3.28
CA GLU A 79 8.61 -4.73 2.09
C GLU A 79 8.75 -5.85 1.05
N ARG A 80 10.00 -6.28 0.80
CA ARG A 80 10.31 -7.39 -0.13
C ARG A 80 9.71 -8.72 0.33
N PHE A 81 9.70 -9.02 1.62
CA PHE A 81 9.08 -10.24 2.15
C PHE A 81 7.57 -10.22 2.01
N SER A 82 6.95 -9.07 2.32
CA SER A 82 5.50 -8.89 2.25
C SER A 82 4.99 -9.02 0.81
N PHE A 83 5.64 -8.34 -0.14
CA PHE A 83 5.24 -8.40 -1.56
C PHE A 83 5.33 -9.83 -2.13
N ARG A 84 6.44 -10.54 -1.91
CA ARG A 84 6.64 -11.92 -2.40
C ARG A 84 5.62 -12.93 -1.87
N ARG A 85 5.01 -12.67 -0.69
CA ARG A 85 3.99 -13.56 -0.12
C ARG A 85 2.59 -13.33 -0.69
N ILE A 86 2.34 -12.15 -1.26
CA ILE A 86 1.00 -11.73 -1.70
C ILE A 86 0.88 -11.85 -3.23
N HIS A 87 2.00 -11.70 -3.94
CA HIS A 87 2.17 -12.04 -5.37
C HIS A 87 3.33 -13.05 -5.53
N PRO A 88 3.05 -14.37 -5.51
CA PRO A 88 4.05 -15.39 -5.86
C PRO A 88 4.37 -15.41 -7.35
#